data_AF-A0AAU9JUY2-F1
#
_entry.id   AF-A0AAU9JUY2-F1
#
_cell.length_a   1.000
_cell.length_b   1.000
_cell.length_c   1.000
_cell.angle_alpha   90.00
_cell.angle_beta   90.00
_cell.angle_gamma   90.00
#
_symmetry.space_group_name_H-M   'P 1'
#
loop_
_entity.id
_entity.type
_entity.pdbx_description
1 polymer ?
#
loop_
_entity_poly.entity_id
_entity_poly.type
_entity_poly.pdbx_seq_one_letter_code
_entity_poly.pdbx_strand_id
1 'polypeptide(L)'
;MEFSYKYISKALDGLIDCEVNKITNTSQNVYLLLIFGTFISLICSGIILYFAYSVEKRYDEFWLSIRKNTLDIYEKLRETAIDRLINTHGVLDIPQTSNQTGHRKGAVIKKIKSKMLLKYSKKIIIIVLISISFYFLFLVYLYNNCLNDMKNRPLLLSCFVYTRALISRIGFFARDASHQRTAIYYPNMYGFKNPTLRLYETIENLELKIREIRKSKFSSIMSASLKEQIFKKSDSDSFLIKYGSLSGINIVIIEAYWTESSNNANQQDRNVFVDHYTLMQEIVGSQYKLADQDSKDAIYYELKLLIYVASTYSAALVLLFCIYYLPFLRKELEIVGKLRTLMAVVCSKLDQGIESAKFE
;
A
#
# COMPACT_ATOMS: atom_id res chain seq x y z
N MET A 1 14.23 -41.03 19.17
CA MET A 1 14.45 -39.96 18.17
C MET A 1 13.24 -39.72 17.25
N GLU A 2 12.60 -40.76 16.72
CA GLU A 2 11.45 -40.60 15.78
C GLU A 2 10.24 -39.87 16.40
N PHE A 3 9.84 -40.23 17.63
CA PHE A 3 8.77 -39.51 18.34
C PHE A 3 9.11 -38.03 18.53
N SER A 4 10.33 -37.73 19.01
CA SER A 4 10.80 -36.37 19.20
C SER A 4 10.76 -35.55 17.90
N TYR A 5 11.18 -36.12 16.76
CA TYR A 5 11.08 -35.44 15.47
C TYR A 5 9.63 -35.16 15.06
N LYS A 6 8.72 -36.14 15.19
CA LYS A 6 7.29 -35.92 14.87
C LYS A 6 6.67 -34.82 15.72
N TYR A 7 7.00 -34.79 17.02
CA TYR A 7 6.58 -33.71 17.91
C TYR A 7 7.17 -32.35 17.50
N ILE A 8 8.47 -32.28 17.20
CA ILE A 8 9.14 -31.05 16.78
C ILE A 8 8.56 -30.54 15.45
N SER A 9 8.37 -31.41 14.45
CA SER A 9 7.78 -31.06 13.16
C SER A 9 6.37 -30.52 13.33
N LYS A 10 5.52 -31.21 14.10
CA LYS A 10 4.15 -30.75 14.36
C LYS A 10 4.11 -29.42 15.11
N ALA A 11 5.01 -29.22 16.07
CA ALA A 11 5.13 -27.95 16.79
C ALA A 11 5.61 -26.82 15.86
N LEU A 12 6.54 -27.12 14.95
CA LEU A 12 7.05 -26.15 13.98
C LEU A 12 5.98 -25.76 12.97
N ASP A 13 5.24 -26.72 12.43
CA ASP A 13 4.13 -26.46 11.50
C ASP A 13 3.03 -25.63 12.18
N GLY A 14 2.67 -25.96 13.43
CA GLY A 14 1.74 -25.17 14.22
C GLY A 14 2.23 -23.74 14.48
N LEU A 15 3.55 -23.53 14.67
CA LEU A 15 4.13 -22.20 14.82
C LEU A 15 4.06 -21.40 13.51
N ILE A 16 4.40 -22.04 12.38
CA ILE A 16 4.30 -21.42 11.04
C ILE A 16 2.86 -20.99 10.78
N ASP A 17 1.90 -21.89 10.99
CA ASP A 17 0.47 -21.61 10.78
C ASP A 17 0.01 -20.48 11.69
N CYS A 18 0.44 -20.46 12.96
CA CYS A 18 0.11 -19.38 13.89
C CYS A 18 0.67 -18.03 13.42
N GLU A 19 1.94 -17.96 13.01
CA GLU A 19 2.57 -16.72 12.55
C GLU A 19 1.95 -16.24 11.23
N VAL A 20 1.73 -17.14 10.27
CA VAL A 20 1.09 -16.81 8.99
C VAL A 20 -0.34 -16.34 9.22
N ASN A 21 -1.11 -17.01 10.09
CA ASN A 21 -2.47 -16.60 10.44
C ASN A 21 -2.52 -15.25 11.16
N LYS A 22 -1.54 -14.97 12.04
CA LYS A 22 -1.41 -13.66 12.67
C LYS A 22 -1.17 -12.56 11.63
N ILE A 23 -0.31 -12.83 10.65
CA ILE A 23 -0.01 -11.88 9.56
C ILE A 23 -1.24 -11.68 8.66
N THR A 24 -1.96 -12.74 8.30
CA THR A 24 -3.17 -12.63 7.48
C THR A 24 -4.27 -11.86 8.21
N ASN A 25 -4.51 -12.13 9.49
CA ASN A 25 -5.49 -11.38 10.29
C ASN A 25 -5.10 -9.90 10.42
N THR A 26 -3.83 -9.61 10.70
CA THR A 26 -3.31 -8.23 10.71
C THR A 26 -3.54 -7.57 9.35
N SER A 27 -3.36 -8.33 8.27
CA SER A 27 -3.53 -7.78 6.94
C SER A 27 -4.97 -7.43 6.58
N GLN A 28 -5.92 -8.25 7.01
CA GLN A 28 -7.34 -7.97 6.84
C GLN A 28 -7.73 -6.67 7.55
N ASN A 29 -7.22 -6.47 8.78
CA ASN A 29 -7.47 -5.23 9.52
C ASN A 29 -6.90 -4.00 8.80
N VAL A 30 -5.71 -4.09 8.20
CA VAL A 30 -5.13 -2.98 7.43
C VAL A 30 -5.94 -2.71 6.15
N TYR A 31 -6.37 -3.75 5.42
CA TYR A 31 -7.24 -3.56 4.26
C TYR A 31 -8.57 -2.88 4.63
N LEU A 32 -9.18 -3.30 5.75
CA LEU A 32 -10.40 -2.65 6.28
C LEU A 32 -10.16 -1.17 6.62
N LEU A 33 -9.05 -0.86 7.28
CA LEU A 33 -8.66 0.52 7.60
C LEU A 33 -8.46 1.38 6.33
N LEU A 34 -7.84 0.81 5.28
CA LEU A 34 -7.66 1.50 4.00
C LEU A 34 -8.98 1.72 3.26
N ILE A 35 -9.87 0.71 3.22
CA ILE A 35 -11.21 0.85 2.65
C ILE A 35 -11.99 1.94 3.39
N PHE A 36 -11.96 1.93 4.72
CA PHE A 36 -12.62 2.95 5.52
C PHE A 36 -12.04 4.35 5.28
N GLY A 37 -10.71 4.49 5.18
CA GLY A 37 -10.05 5.75 4.85
C GLY A 37 -10.42 6.30 3.47
N THR A 38 -10.45 5.43 2.44
CA THR A 38 -10.89 5.83 1.08
C THR A 38 -12.36 6.23 1.06
N PHE A 39 -13.23 5.52 1.79
CA PHE A 39 -14.65 5.84 1.90
C PHE A 39 -14.89 7.20 2.56
N ILE A 40 -14.21 7.49 3.67
CA ILE A 40 -14.26 8.81 4.32
C ILE A 40 -13.78 9.90 3.36
N SER A 41 -12.66 9.67 2.67
CA SER A 41 -12.13 10.64 1.70
C SER A 41 -13.11 10.95 0.56
N LEU A 42 -13.86 9.94 0.10
CA LEU A 42 -14.91 10.11 -0.91
C LEU A 42 -16.10 10.91 -0.35
N ILE A 43 -16.55 10.63 0.87
CA ILE A 43 -17.61 11.40 1.53
C ILE A 43 -17.19 12.87 1.68
N CYS A 44 -15.99 13.14 2.21
CA CYS A 44 -15.47 14.49 2.37
C CYS A 44 -15.40 15.22 1.01
N SER A 45 -14.93 14.55 -0.04
CA SER A 45 -14.89 15.11 -1.39
C SER A 45 -16.30 15.41 -1.93
N GLY A 46 -17.26 14.53 -1.65
CA GLY A 46 -18.67 14.72 -1.99
C GLY A 46 -19.29 15.93 -1.30
N ILE A 47 -19.03 16.13 -0.01
CA ILE A 47 -19.49 17.29 0.76
C ILE A 47 -18.90 18.58 0.17
N ILE A 48 -17.61 18.60 -0.17
CA ILE A 48 -16.97 19.77 -0.78
C ILE A 48 -17.59 20.09 -2.14
N LEU A 49 -17.85 19.07 -2.98
CA LEU A 49 -18.52 19.26 -4.27
C LEU A 49 -19.95 19.78 -4.11
N TYR A 50 -20.70 19.24 -3.14
CA TYR A 50 -22.04 19.73 -2.82
C TYR A 50 -22.01 21.20 -2.36
N PHE A 51 -21.06 21.54 -1.50
CA PHE A 51 -20.88 22.92 -1.05
C PHE A 51 -20.53 23.86 -2.21
N ALA A 52 -19.61 23.47 -3.10
CA ALA A 52 -19.26 24.23 -4.29
C ALA A 52 -20.48 24.45 -5.20
N TYR A 53 -21.31 23.41 -5.39
CA TYR A 53 -22.57 23.51 -6.13
C TYR A 53 -23.59 24.46 -5.47
N SER A 54 -23.73 24.39 -4.15
CA SER A 54 -24.63 25.26 -3.39
C SER A 54 -24.22 26.72 -3.49
N VAL A 55 -22.92 27.00 -3.38
CA VAL A 55 -22.36 28.35 -3.53
C VAL A 55 -22.67 28.91 -4.92
N GLU A 56 -22.45 28.12 -5.97
CA GLU A 56 -22.72 28.57 -7.34
C GLU A 56 -24.20 28.85 -7.59
N LYS A 57 -25.10 27.99 -7.09
CA LYS A 57 -26.53 28.24 -7.20
C LYS A 57 -26.92 29.56 -6.54
N ARG A 58 -26.38 29.84 -5.35
CA ARG A 58 -26.59 31.12 -4.65
C ARG A 58 -26.01 32.29 -5.43
N TYR A 59 -24.86 32.13 -6.07
CA TYR A 59 -24.25 33.15 -6.92
C TYR A 59 -25.10 33.46 -8.16
N ASP A 60 -25.64 32.44 -8.83
CA ASP A 60 -26.52 32.61 -9.98
C ASP A 60 -27.82 33.31 -9.57
N GLU A 61 -28.42 32.91 -8.44
CA GLU A 61 -29.59 33.58 -7.86
C GLU A 61 -29.30 35.04 -7.52
N PHE A 62 -28.14 35.30 -6.90
CA PHE A 62 -27.69 36.64 -6.54
C PHE A 62 -27.47 37.52 -7.78
N TRP A 63 -26.85 36.99 -8.83
CA TRP A 63 -26.63 37.71 -10.09
C TRP A 63 -27.93 38.02 -10.82
N LEU A 64 -28.87 37.07 -10.85
CA LEU A 64 -30.21 37.28 -11.39
C LEU A 64 -30.97 38.36 -10.62
N SER A 65 -30.87 38.38 -9.29
CA SER A 65 -31.48 39.40 -8.45
C SER A 65 -30.92 40.80 -8.72
N ILE A 66 -29.60 40.96 -8.77
CA ILE A 66 -28.96 42.24 -9.14
C ILE A 66 -29.43 42.70 -10.51
N ARG A 67 -29.45 41.79 -11.50
CA ARG A 67 -29.85 42.14 -12.87
C ARG A 67 -31.31 42.59 -12.94
N LYS A 68 -32.21 41.90 -12.23
CA LYS A 68 -33.61 42.28 -12.12
C LYS A 68 -33.77 43.65 -11.49
N ASN A 69 -33.15 43.88 -10.33
CA ASN A 69 -33.20 45.17 -9.65
C ASN A 69 -32.63 46.30 -10.52
N THR A 70 -31.53 46.06 -11.24
CA THR A 70 -30.93 47.08 -12.12
C THR A 70 -31.84 47.43 -13.30
N LEU A 71 -32.55 46.45 -13.86
CA LEU A 71 -33.54 46.69 -14.92
C LEU A 71 -34.74 47.47 -14.39
N ASP A 72 -35.27 47.09 -13.22
CA ASP A 72 -36.38 47.80 -12.58
C ASP A 72 -35.99 49.26 -12.25
N ILE A 73 -34.76 49.50 -11.81
CA ILE A 73 -34.21 50.85 -11.57
C ILE A 73 -34.13 51.63 -12.88
N TYR A 74 -33.58 51.04 -13.92
CA TYR A 74 -33.42 51.70 -15.21
C TYR A 74 -34.78 52.08 -15.81
N GLU A 75 -35.79 51.21 -15.72
CA GLU A 75 -37.16 51.51 -16.17
C GLU A 75 -37.76 52.67 -15.39
N LYS A 76 -37.68 52.65 -14.05
CA LYS A 76 -38.15 53.78 -13.22
C LYS A 76 -37.45 55.08 -13.55
N LEU A 77 -36.11 55.07 -13.65
CA LEU A 77 -35.32 56.28 -13.91
C LEU A 77 -35.59 56.84 -15.31
N ARG A 78 -35.84 55.95 -16.28
CA ARG A 78 -36.28 56.31 -17.63
C ARG A 78 -37.69 56.95 -17.61
N GLU A 79 -38.64 56.37 -16.88
CA GLU A 79 -39.98 56.93 -16.72
C GLU A 79 -39.91 58.33 -16.08
N THR A 80 -39.18 58.49 -14.98
CA THR A 80 -38.99 59.79 -14.31
C THR A 80 -38.31 60.82 -15.22
N ALA A 81 -37.33 60.41 -16.03
CA ALA A 81 -36.67 61.31 -16.97
C ALA A 81 -37.61 61.75 -18.11
N ILE A 82 -38.46 60.83 -18.61
CA ILE A 82 -39.50 61.15 -19.60
C ILE A 82 -40.53 62.12 -19.01
N ASP A 83 -41.02 61.87 -17.79
CA ASP A 83 -41.98 62.74 -17.10
C ASP A 83 -41.42 64.15 -16.89
N ARG A 84 -40.15 64.26 -16.45
CA ARG A 84 -39.47 65.55 -16.30
C ARG A 84 -39.33 66.28 -17.63
N LEU A 85 -39.02 65.57 -18.71
CA LEU A 85 -38.86 66.13 -20.05
C LEU A 85 -40.20 66.64 -20.61
N ILE A 86 -41.29 65.90 -20.38
CA ILE A 86 -42.66 66.31 -20.75
C ILE A 86 -43.06 67.58 -19.97
N ASN A 87 -42.83 67.60 -18.66
CA ASN A 87 -43.21 68.74 -17.81
C ASN A 87 -42.41 70.02 -18.08
N THR A 88 -41.14 69.93 -18.47
CA THR A 88 -40.28 71.11 -18.71
C THR A 88 -40.36 71.67 -20.12
N HIS A 89 -40.56 70.82 -21.12
CA HIS A 89 -40.57 71.24 -22.53
C HIS A 89 -41.95 71.28 -23.18
N GLY A 90 -43.02 70.84 -22.51
CA GLY A 90 -44.39 70.94 -23.01
C GLY A 90 -44.64 70.20 -24.34
N VAL A 91 -43.73 69.29 -24.73
CA VAL A 91 -43.85 68.50 -25.96
C VAL A 91 -44.76 67.33 -25.65
N LEU A 92 -46.02 67.43 -26.08
CA LEU A 92 -47.08 66.45 -25.80
C LEU A 92 -47.03 65.19 -26.68
N ASP A 93 -46.08 65.08 -27.61
CA ASP A 93 -45.91 63.89 -28.45
C ASP A 93 -44.44 63.51 -28.57
N ILE A 94 -43.88 62.98 -27.47
CA ILE A 94 -42.84 61.97 -27.64
C ILE A 94 -43.63 60.69 -27.89
N PRO A 95 -43.59 60.10 -29.10
CA PRO A 95 -44.25 58.82 -29.31
C PRO A 95 -43.67 57.88 -28.26
N GLN A 96 -44.51 57.46 -27.30
CA GLN A 96 -44.22 56.25 -26.56
C GLN A 96 -43.94 55.24 -27.64
N THR A 97 -42.69 54.79 -27.77
CA THR A 97 -42.34 53.65 -28.60
C THR A 97 -43.01 52.44 -27.96
N SER A 98 -44.33 52.36 -28.11
CA SER A 98 -45.22 51.23 -27.85
C SER A 98 -44.85 50.05 -28.76
N ASN A 99 -43.98 50.27 -29.75
CA ASN A 99 -43.40 49.23 -30.59
C ASN A 99 -42.09 48.62 -30.05
N GLN A 100 -41.59 48.99 -28.86
CA GLN A 100 -40.49 48.26 -28.21
C GLN A 100 -40.89 47.49 -26.95
N THR A 101 -42.15 47.58 -26.53
CA THR A 101 -42.68 46.79 -25.38
C THR A 101 -43.05 45.36 -25.78
N GLY A 102 -43.25 45.07 -27.08
CA GLY A 102 -43.52 43.72 -27.59
C GLY A 102 -42.30 42.79 -27.68
N HIS A 103 -41.09 43.34 -27.92
CA HIS A 103 -39.89 42.50 -28.12
C HIS A 103 -39.02 42.28 -26.87
N ARG A 104 -39.28 42.98 -25.76
CA ARG A 104 -38.49 42.79 -24.52
C ARG A 104 -39.18 41.99 -23.41
N LYS A 105 -40.51 41.86 -23.44
CA LYS A 105 -41.26 41.06 -22.43
C LYS A 105 -41.05 39.54 -22.53
N GLY A 106 -40.45 39.05 -23.63
CA GLY A 106 -40.22 37.64 -23.88
C GLY A 106 -38.75 37.25 -24.10
N ALA A 107 -37.79 38.14 -23.85
CA ALA A 107 -36.38 37.77 -23.89
C ALA A 107 -36.10 36.89 -22.66
N VAL A 108 -36.43 35.60 -22.78
CA VAL A 108 -36.10 34.53 -21.83
C VAL A 108 -34.71 34.85 -21.32
N ILE A 109 -34.65 35.25 -20.04
CA ILE A 109 -33.43 35.66 -19.37
C ILE A 109 -32.48 34.47 -19.52
N LYS A 110 -31.60 34.54 -20.53
CA LYS A 110 -30.72 33.44 -20.87
C LYS A 110 -29.85 33.25 -19.64
N LYS A 111 -30.10 32.17 -18.89
CA LYS A 111 -29.28 31.80 -17.73
C LYS A 111 -27.85 31.82 -18.22
N ILE A 112 -27.08 32.81 -17.78
CA ILE A 112 -25.64 32.81 -18.00
C ILE A 112 -25.18 31.65 -17.13
N LYS A 113 -25.01 30.46 -17.72
CA LYS A 113 -24.42 29.33 -17.02
C LYS A 113 -23.01 29.78 -16.66
N SER A 114 -22.83 30.16 -15.41
CA SER A 114 -21.51 30.40 -14.85
C SER A 114 -20.69 29.14 -15.12
N LYS A 115 -19.58 29.26 -15.86
CA LYS A 115 -18.64 28.14 -16.05
C LYS A 115 -17.77 27.94 -14.80
N MET A 116 -18.14 28.54 -13.66
CA MET A 116 -17.37 28.43 -12.43
C MET A 116 -17.40 27.01 -11.87
N LEU A 117 -18.54 26.29 -11.91
CA LEU A 117 -18.65 24.91 -11.36
C LEU A 117 -17.58 24.00 -11.94
N LEU A 118 -17.42 24.09 -13.26
CA LEU A 118 -16.49 23.29 -14.05
C LEU A 118 -15.02 23.62 -13.73
N LYS A 119 -14.72 24.83 -13.27
CA LYS A 119 -13.37 25.20 -12.81
C LYS A 119 -13.10 24.66 -11.40
N TYR A 120 -14.08 24.74 -10.49
CA TYR A 120 -13.99 24.22 -9.13
C TYR A 120 -13.92 22.68 -9.10
N SER A 121 -14.82 22.02 -9.84
CA SER A 121 -14.90 20.56 -9.88
C SER A 121 -13.64 19.94 -10.47
N LYS A 122 -13.08 20.49 -11.55
CA LYS A 122 -11.82 20.01 -12.15
C LYS A 122 -10.66 20.00 -11.14
N LYS A 123 -10.53 21.03 -10.30
CA LYS A 123 -9.46 21.12 -9.30
C LYS A 123 -9.61 20.07 -8.19
N ILE A 124 -10.84 19.86 -7.71
CA ILE A 124 -11.14 18.84 -6.69
C ILE A 124 -10.93 17.43 -7.27
N ILE A 125 -11.38 17.19 -8.50
CA ILE A 125 -11.20 15.91 -9.20
C ILE A 125 -9.71 15.56 -9.34
N ILE A 126 -8.83 16.54 -9.62
CA ILE A 126 -7.38 16.29 -9.69
C ILE A 126 -6.82 15.83 -8.33
N ILE A 127 -7.21 16.47 -7.23
CA ILE A 127 -6.76 16.08 -5.87
C ILE A 127 -7.25 14.68 -5.52
N VAL A 128 -8.51 14.38 -5.84
CA VAL A 128 -9.09 13.05 -5.62
C VAL A 128 -8.38 11.99 -6.45
N LEU A 129 -8.08 12.26 -7.73
CA LEU A 129 -7.33 11.34 -8.59
C LEU A 129 -5.94 11.06 -8.04
N ILE A 130 -5.19 12.10 -7.65
CA ILE A 130 -3.86 11.95 -7.03
C ILE A 130 -3.97 11.10 -5.77
N SER A 131 -5.02 11.31 -4.97
CA SER A 131 -5.22 10.57 -3.72
C SER A 131 -5.52 9.10 -3.96
N ILE A 132 -6.41 8.79 -4.91
CA ILE A 132 -6.73 7.42 -5.31
C ILE A 132 -5.48 6.73 -5.87
N SER A 133 -4.73 7.39 -6.75
CA SER A 133 -3.47 6.86 -7.30
C SER A 133 -2.45 6.56 -6.21
N PHE A 134 -2.32 7.44 -5.20
CA PHE A 134 -1.45 7.21 -4.06
C PHE A 134 -1.89 5.99 -3.24
N TYR A 135 -3.17 5.90 -2.86
CA TYR A 135 -3.69 4.75 -2.12
C TYR A 135 -3.52 3.44 -2.89
N PHE A 136 -3.71 3.46 -4.22
CA PHE A 136 -3.50 2.31 -5.08
C PHE A 136 -2.04 1.87 -5.07
N LEU A 137 -1.09 2.79 -5.28
CA LEU A 137 0.35 2.49 -5.27
C LEU A 137 0.80 1.97 -3.90
N PHE A 138 0.32 2.60 -2.82
CA PHE A 138 0.60 2.20 -1.45
C PHE A 138 0.12 0.76 -1.17
N LEU A 139 -1.08 0.41 -1.61
CA LEU A 139 -1.70 -0.88 -1.32
C LEU A 139 -1.16 -2.01 -2.22
N VAL A 140 -1.07 -1.77 -3.53
CA VAL A 140 -0.70 -2.81 -4.51
C VAL A 140 0.79 -3.09 -4.50
N TYR A 141 1.63 -2.06 -4.37
CA TYR A 141 3.07 -2.21 -4.46
C TYR A 141 3.69 -2.39 -3.09
N LEU A 142 3.64 -1.35 -2.24
CA LEU A 142 4.41 -1.31 -0.99
C LEU A 142 3.87 -2.27 0.07
N TYR A 143 2.57 -2.20 0.34
CA TYR A 143 1.97 -3.02 1.37
C TYR A 143 1.99 -4.51 1.02
N ASN A 144 1.73 -4.86 -0.23
CA ASN A 144 1.75 -6.25 -0.69
C ASN A 144 3.18 -6.85 -0.62
N ASN A 145 4.21 -6.08 -0.96
CA ASN A 145 5.60 -6.52 -0.84
C ASN A 145 5.96 -6.81 0.63
N CYS A 146 5.68 -5.86 1.53
CA CYS A 146 5.91 -6.03 2.96
C CYS A 146 5.17 -7.25 3.54
N LEU A 147 3.91 -7.45 3.12
CA LEU A 147 3.09 -8.60 3.53
C LEU A 147 3.66 -9.94 3.01
N ASN A 148 4.14 -9.97 1.77
CA ASN A 148 4.77 -11.16 1.21
C ASN A 148 6.06 -11.50 1.97
N ASP A 149 6.89 -10.52 2.28
CA ASP A 149 8.12 -10.72 3.04
C ASP A 149 7.84 -11.20 4.47
N MET A 150 6.84 -10.61 5.15
CA MET A 150 6.39 -11.08 6.46
C MET A 150 5.90 -12.53 6.43
N LYS A 151 5.13 -12.94 5.39
CA LYS A 151 4.67 -14.33 5.24
C LYS A 151 5.79 -15.30 4.90
N ASN A 152 6.76 -14.86 4.10
CA ASN A 152 7.87 -15.71 3.66
C ASN A 152 8.91 -15.92 4.75
N ARG A 153 9.05 -15.01 5.72
CA ARG A 153 9.98 -15.12 6.85
C ARG A 153 9.83 -16.42 7.67
N PRO A 154 8.67 -16.76 8.25
CA PRO A 154 8.51 -18.02 9.00
C PRO A 154 8.78 -19.26 8.14
N LEU A 155 8.38 -19.21 6.86
CA LEU A 155 8.62 -20.29 5.90
C LEU A 155 10.11 -20.48 5.59
N LEU A 156 10.88 -19.40 5.50
CA LEU A 156 12.33 -19.48 5.30
C LEU A 156 13.04 -20.02 6.55
N LEU A 157 12.72 -19.46 7.72
CA LEU A 157 13.34 -19.88 8.98
C LEU A 157 13.07 -21.35 9.30
N SER A 158 11.83 -21.79 9.09
CA SER A 158 11.47 -23.20 9.24
C SER A 158 12.20 -24.11 8.26
N CYS A 159 12.48 -23.69 7.03
CA CYS A 159 13.30 -24.47 6.10
C CYS A 159 14.69 -24.77 6.69
N PHE A 160 15.38 -23.78 7.27
CA PHE A 160 16.68 -24.00 7.89
C PHE A 160 16.60 -24.89 9.14
N VAL A 161 15.57 -24.72 9.97
CA VAL A 161 15.35 -25.58 11.16
C VAL A 161 15.09 -27.02 10.73
N TYR A 162 14.25 -27.24 9.71
CA TYR A 162 14.00 -28.56 9.13
C TYR A 162 15.26 -29.17 8.53
N THR A 163 16.00 -28.41 7.72
CA THR A 163 17.26 -28.86 7.13
C THR A 163 18.25 -29.31 8.20
N ARG A 164 18.42 -28.54 9.28
CA ARG A 164 19.29 -28.91 10.41
C ARG A 164 18.83 -30.19 11.09
N ALA A 165 17.52 -30.32 11.35
CA ALA A 165 16.95 -31.52 11.97
C ALA A 165 17.11 -32.77 11.07
N LEU A 166 16.94 -32.62 9.75
CA LEU A 166 17.09 -33.70 8.78
C LEU A 166 18.56 -34.13 8.63
N ILE A 167 19.51 -33.20 8.60
CA ILE A 167 20.95 -33.53 8.64
C ILE A 167 21.30 -34.31 9.91
N SER A 168 20.77 -33.90 11.07
CA SER A 168 20.95 -34.66 12.31
C SER A 168 20.35 -36.07 12.26
N ARG A 169 19.21 -36.23 11.59
CA ARG A 169 18.59 -37.55 11.41
C ARG A 169 19.35 -38.43 10.42
N ILE A 170 19.92 -37.85 9.37
CA ILE A 170 20.82 -38.55 8.44
C ILE A 170 22.04 -39.07 9.20
N GLY A 171 22.69 -38.22 10.01
CA GLY A 171 23.81 -38.65 10.85
C GLY A 171 23.46 -39.79 11.80
N PHE A 172 22.26 -39.76 12.39
CA PHE A 172 21.77 -40.84 13.25
C PHE A 172 21.50 -42.14 12.47
N PHE A 173 20.69 -42.10 11.41
CA PHE A 173 20.28 -43.30 10.68
C PHE A 173 21.40 -43.90 9.83
N ALA A 174 22.33 -43.11 9.31
CA ALA A 174 23.51 -43.63 8.62
C ALA A 174 24.40 -44.45 9.57
N ARG A 175 24.61 -43.95 10.80
CA ARG A 175 25.34 -44.69 11.84
C ARG A 175 24.59 -45.94 12.28
N ASP A 176 23.29 -45.81 12.52
CA ASP A 176 22.45 -46.93 12.97
C ASP A 176 22.35 -48.03 11.89
N ALA A 177 22.19 -47.66 10.61
CA ALA A 177 22.20 -48.60 9.49
C ALA A 177 23.55 -49.31 9.34
N SER A 178 24.67 -48.60 9.55
CA SER A 178 26.01 -49.21 9.58
C SER A 178 26.20 -50.24 10.72
N HIS A 179 25.34 -50.20 11.75
CA HIS A 179 25.30 -51.11 12.88
C HIS A 179 24.13 -52.10 12.82
N GLN A 180 23.26 -52.02 11.81
CA GLN A 180 22.14 -52.96 11.66
C GLN A 180 22.63 -54.39 11.44
N ARG A 181 23.82 -54.58 10.86
CA ARG A 181 24.43 -55.92 10.71
C ARG A 181 24.96 -56.48 12.03
N THR A 182 25.34 -55.64 13.01
CA THR A 182 25.66 -56.13 14.36
C THR A 182 24.41 -56.53 15.14
N ALA A 183 23.23 -56.04 14.76
CA ALA A 183 21.95 -56.51 15.28
C ALA A 183 21.65 -57.99 14.93
N ILE A 184 22.31 -58.57 13.92
CA ILE A 184 22.23 -60.01 13.62
C ILE A 184 22.76 -60.83 14.82
N TYR A 185 23.78 -60.32 15.51
CA TYR A 185 24.38 -60.98 16.68
C TYR A 185 23.58 -60.73 17.97
N TYR A 186 22.78 -59.65 18.04
CA TYR A 186 21.98 -59.28 19.20
C TYR A 186 20.56 -58.80 18.81
N PRO A 187 19.72 -59.68 18.25
CA PRO A 187 18.42 -59.29 17.66
C PRO A 187 17.43 -58.73 18.69
N ASN A 188 17.52 -59.18 19.94
CA ASN A 188 16.62 -58.74 21.03
C ASN A 188 17.01 -57.38 21.64
N MET A 189 18.17 -56.82 21.30
CA MET A 189 18.62 -55.51 21.79
C MET A 189 18.43 -54.38 20.76
N TYR A 190 18.07 -54.70 19.52
CA TYR A 190 17.94 -53.73 18.45
C TYR A 190 16.51 -53.17 18.36
N GLY A 191 16.32 -51.95 18.86
CA GLY A 191 15.01 -51.31 19.00
C GLY A 191 14.44 -50.65 17.75
N PHE A 192 15.18 -50.57 16.63
CA PHE A 192 14.77 -49.84 15.43
C PHE A 192 14.41 -50.77 14.28
N LYS A 193 13.25 -50.54 13.65
CA LYS A 193 12.85 -51.28 12.44
C LYS A 193 13.38 -50.56 11.19
N ASN A 194 14.23 -51.24 10.41
CA ASN A 194 14.73 -50.82 9.08
C ASN A 194 15.33 -49.39 9.03
N PRO A 195 16.48 -49.14 9.67
CA PRO A 195 17.17 -47.83 9.62
C PRO A 195 17.56 -47.38 8.20
N THR A 196 17.91 -48.29 7.28
CA THR A 196 18.20 -47.93 5.88
C THR A 196 17.00 -47.29 5.18
N LEU A 197 15.80 -47.84 5.37
CA LEU A 197 14.57 -47.24 4.81
C LEU A 197 14.34 -45.83 5.36
N ARG A 198 14.55 -45.65 6.68
CA ARG A 198 14.41 -44.35 7.34
C ARG A 198 15.45 -43.34 6.90
N LEU A 199 16.67 -43.79 6.59
CA LEU A 199 17.71 -42.95 6.02
C LEU A 199 17.26 -42.40 4.67
N TYR A 200 16.77 -43.24 3.77
CA TYR A 200 16.31 -42.84 2.44
C TYR A 200 15.11 -41.89 2.51
N GLU A 201 14.10 -42.18 3.35
CA GLU A 201 12.99 -41.25 3.61
C GLU A 201 13.49 -39.88 4.10
N THR A 202 14.53 -39.86 4.95
CA THR A 202 15.07 -38.61 5.50
C THR A 202 15.81 -37.80 4.43
N ILE A 203 16.55 -38.47 3.55
CA ILE A 203 17.26 -37.85 2.43
C ILE A 203 16.27 -37.23 1.43
N GLU A 204 15.22 -37.96 1.04
CA GLU A 204 14.19 -37.45 0.13
C GLU A 204 13.51 -36.19 0.70
N ASN A 205 13.18 -36.20 1.99
CA ASN A 205 12.63 -35.03 2.68
C ASN A 205 13.60 -33.84 2.69
N LEU A 206 14.90 -34.10 2.85
CA LEU A 206 15.94 -33.06 2.82
C LEU A 206 16.05 -32.43 1.43
N GLU A 207 16.04 -33.23 0.37
CA GLU A 207 16.06 -32.75 -1.00
C GLU A 207 14.83 -31.91 -1.35
N LEU A 208 13.65 -32.30 -0.86
CA LEU A 208 12.44 -31.51 -0.99
C LEU A 208 12.61 -30.13 -0.32
N LYS A 209 13.15 -30.09 0.91
CA LYS A 209 13.40 -28.84 1.63
C LYS A 209 14.44 -27.95 0.96
N ILE A 210 15.51 -28.52 0.41
CA ILE A 210 16.51 -27.78 -0.38
C ILE A 210 15.87 -27.17 -1.64
N ARG A 211 14.99 -27.92 -2.33
CA ARG A 211 14.23 -27.37 -3.46
C ARG A 211 13.32 -26.22 -3.04
N GLU A 212 12.78 -26.24 -1.83
CA GLU A 212 12.00 -25.11 -1.31
C GLU A 212 12.86 -23.85 -1.11
N ILE A 213 14.06 -23.99 -0.55
CA ILE A 213 15.01 -22.87 -0.32
C ILE A 213 15.37 -22.17 -1.64
N ARG A 214 15.42 -22.91 -2.76
CA ARG A 214 15.71 -22.37 -4.11
C ARG A 214 14.55 -21.58 -4.72
N LYS A 215 13.33 -21.61 -4.15
CA LYS A 215 12.18 -20.92 -4.74
C LYS A 215 12.38 -19.40 -4.69
N SER A 216 11.95 -18.71 -5.76
CA SER A 216 12.11 -17.25 -5.92
C SER A 216 11.51 -16.43 -4.77
N LYS A 217 10.46 -16.94 -4.11
CA LYS A 217 9.79 -16.30 -2.97
C LYS A 217 10.68 -15.96 -1.78
N PHE A 218 11.81 -16.66 -1.62
CA PHE A 218 12.76 -16.37 -0.53
C PHE A 218 13.86 -15.38 -0.96
N SER A 219 13.98 -15.09 -2.25
CA SER A 219 15.02 -14.19 -2.77
C SER A 219 14.87 -12.75 -2.27
N SER A 220 13.65 -12.27 -2.01
CA SER A 220 13.41 -10.91 -1.50
C SER A 220 13.91 -10.70 -0.06
N ILE A 221 13.87 -11.76 0.75
CA ILE A 221 14.21 -11.72 2.19
C ILE A 221 15.59 -12.29 2.52
N MET A 222 16.35 -12.73 1.51
CA MET A 222 17.73 -13.19 1.67
C MET A 222 18.70 -12.11 1.22
N SER A 223 19.69 -11.75 2.06
CA SER A 223 20.77 -10.87 1.64
C SER A 223 21.64 -11.51 0.56
N ALA A 224 22.46 -10.68 -0.10
CA ALA A 224 23.50 -11.18 -1.00
C ALA A 224 24.46 -12.14 -0.26
N SER A 225 24.84 -11.80 0.98
CA SER A 225 25.71 -12.65 1.82
C SER A 225 25.11 -14.04 2.06
N LEU A 226 23.82 -14.11 2.43
CA LEU A 226 23.15 -15.40 2.64
C LEU A 226 23.09 -16.22 1.35
N LYS A 227 22.74 -15.59 0.24
CA LYS A 227 22.73 -16.25 -1.08
C LYS A 227 24.12 -16.77 -1.45
N GLU A 228 25.17 -16.03 -1.13
CA GLU A 228 26.53 -16.45 -1.39
C GLU A 228 26.94 -17.66 -0.56
N GLN A 229 26.64 -17.67 0.74
CA GLN A 229 26.91 -18.83 1.59
C GLN A 229 26.15 -20.09 1.15
N ILE A 230 24.93 -19.94 0.62
CA ILE A 230 24.09 -21.08 0.20
C ILE A 230 24.49 -21.59 -1.18
N PHE A 231 24.72 -20.68 -2.14
CA PHE A 231 24.79 -21.01 -3.57
C PHE A 231 26.16 -20.80 -4.21
N LYS A 232 27.02 -19.95 -3.66
CA LYS A 232 28.28 -19.57 -4.30
C LYS A 232 29.49 -20.19 -3.62
N LYS A 233 30.59 -20.17 -4.37
CA LYS A 233 31.90 -20.59 -3.93
C LYS A 233 32.36 -19.71 -2.76
N SER A 234 32.74 -20.32 -1.65
CA SER A 234 33.33 -19.63 -0.50
C SER A 234 34.86 -19.83 -0.53
N ASP A 235 35.62 -18.82 -0.09
CA ASP A 235 37.07 -18.93 0.13
C ASP A 235 37.43 -19.77 1.38
N SER A 236 36.51 -20.63 1.82
CA SER A 236 36.73 -21.54 2.94
C SER A 236 37.75 -22.62 2.58
N ASP A 237 38.66 -22.91 3.52
CA ASP A 237 39.58 -24.04 3.45
C ASP A 237 38.86 -25.40 3.50
N SER A 238 37.59 -25.44 3.96
CA SER A 238 36.80 -26.66 4.02
C SER A 238 36.20 -27.00 2.64
N PHE A 239 36.57 -28.17 2.13
CA PHE A 239 36.05 -28.71 0.86
C PHE A 239 34.51 -28.75 0.80
N LEU A 240 33.86 -28.98 1.95
CA LEU A 240 32.40 -29.05 2.07
C LEU A 240 31.69 -27.76 1.66
N ILE A 241 32.27 -26.60 1.99
CA ILE A 241 31.63 -25.28 1.80
C ILE A 241 32.20 -24.57 0.58
N LYS A 242 33.26 -25.13 -0.01
CA LYS A 242 33.95 -24.55 -1.16
C LYS A 242 32.99 -24.22 -2.30
N TYR A 243 31.92 -24.99 -2.51
CA TYR A 243 30.90 -24.74 -3.55
C TYR A 243 29.51 -24.40 -2.96
N GLY A 244 29.48 -23.78 -1.78
CA GLY A 244 28.26 -23.38 -1.10
C GLY A 244 27.67 -24.49 -0.22
N SER A 245 26.84 -24.11 0.73
CA SER A 245 26.28 -25.02 1.73
C SER A 245 25.38 -26.11 1.12
N LEU A 246 24.73 -25.85 -0.02
CA LEU A 246 23.94 -26.89 -0.71
C LEU A 246 24.80 -28.01 -1.29
N SER A 247 25.98 -27.67 -1.82
CA SER A 247 26.96 -28.66 -2.27
C SER A 247 27.48 -29.48 -1.10
N GLY A 248 27.75 -28.82 0.05
CA GLY A 248 28.12 -29.48 1.29
C GLY A 248 27.07 -30.48 1.79
N ILE A 249 25.78 -30.13 1.72
CA ILE A 249 24.69 -31.06 2.07
C ILE A 249 24.67 -32.28 1.15
N ASN A 250 24.90 -32.11 -0.16
CA ASN A 250 24.98 -33.24 -1.09
C ASN A 250 26.17 -34.16 -0.76
N ILE A 251 27.31 -33.61 -0.35
CA ILE A 251 28.46 -34.41 0.11
C ILE A 251 28.08 -35.24 1.33
N VAL A 252 27.43 -34.63 2.34
CA VAL A 252 26.95 -35.35 3.53
C VAL A 252 25.95 -36.46 3.17
N ILE A 253 25.08 -36.24 2.18
CA ILE A 253 24.16 -37.27 1.67
C ILE A 253 24.95 -38.45 1.06
N ILE A 254 25.94 -38.17 0.20
CA ILE A 254 26.79 -39.19 -0.42
C ILE A 254 27.56 -39.99 0.64
N GLU A 255 28.14 -39.30 1.63
CA GLU A 255 28.86 -39.95 2.73
C GLU A 255 27.94 -40.79 3.62
N ALA A 256 26.69 -40.38 3.79
CA ALA A 256 25.69 -41.18 4.50
C ALA A 256 25.37 -42.49 3.77
N TYR A 257 25.22 -42.46 2.45
CA TYR A 257 25.09 -43.68 1.63
C TYR A 257 26.33 -44.57 1.73
N TRP A 258 27.52 -43.96 1.67
CA TRP A 258 28.79 -44.70 1.77
C TRP A 258 28.97 -45.36 3.14
N THR A 259 28.60 -44.66 4.21
CA THR A 259 28.67 -45.15 5.60
C THR A 259 27.70 -46.32 5.83
N GLU A 260 26.55 -46.32 5.17
CA GLU A 260 25.58 -47.41 5.22
C GLU A 260 26.05 -48.64 4.41
N SER A 261 26.58 -48.41 3.21
CA SER A 261 26.96 -49.47 2.27
C SER A 261 28.30 -50.15 2.62
N SER A 262 29.24 -49.41 3.19
CA SER A 262 30.60 -49.89 3.44
C SER A 262 30.70 -50.77 4.69
N ASN A 263 30.84 -52.08 4.44
CA ASN A 263 31.05 -53.10 5.47
C ASN A 263 32.36 -52.95 6.25
N ASN A 264 33.36 -52.29 5.65
CA ASN A 264 34.71 -52.13 6.16
C ASN A 264 35.10 -50.64 6.31
N ALA A 265 34.13 -49.73 6.43
CA ALA A 265 34.43 -48.33 6.67
C ALA A 265 35.35 -48.23 7.89
N ASN A 266 36.59 -47.80 7.66
CA ASN A 266 37.58 -47.67 8.71
C ASN A 266 37.00 -46.71 9.76
N GLN A 267 37.40 -46.87 11.03
CA GLN A 267 36.98 -45.94 12.08
C GLN A 267 37.27 -44.48 11.71
N GLN A 268 38.33 -44.26 10.91
CA GLN A 268 38.65 -42.97 10.31
C GLN A 268 37.56 -42.43 9.38
N ASP A 269 37.00 -43.23 8.46
CA ASP A 269 35.94 -42.79 7.54
C ASP A 269 34.66 -42.40 8.30
N ARG A 270 34.36 -43.14 9.38
CA ARG A 270 33.23 -42.83 10.27
C ARG A 270 33.44 -41.54 11.03
N ASN A 271 34.66 -41.26 11.49
CA ASN A 271 35.01 -40.01 12.15
C ASN A 271 34.93 -38.83 11.17
N VAL A 272 35.41 -39.00 9.94
CA VAL A 272 35.31 -37.98 8.87
C VAL A 272 33.85 -37.65 8.59
N PHE A 273 32.97 -38.65 8.44
CA PHE A 273 31.53 -38.41 8.29
C PHE A 273 30.94 -37.64 9.49
N VAL A 274 31.35 -37.97 10.72
CA VAL A 274 30.91 -37.27 11.93
C VAL A 274 31.32 -35.80 11.91
N ASP A 275 32.58 -35.53 11.58
CA ASP A 275 33.10 -34.17 11.46
C ASP A 275 32.36 -33.39 10.37
N HIS A 276 32.06 -34.04 9.24
CA HIS A 276 31.37 -33.42 8.12
C HIS A 276 29.91 -33.08 8.41
N TYR A 277 29.13 -34.02 8.98
CA TYR A 277 27.73 -33.71 9.30
C TYR A 277 27.61 -32.72 10.46
N THR A 278 28.53 -32.73 11.44
CA THR A 278 28.53 -31.77 12.56
C THR A 278 28.88 -30.36 12.07
N LEU A 279 29.92 -30.22 11.26
CA LEU A 279 30.26 -28.95 10.60
C LEU A 279 29.08 -28.44 9.77
N MET A 280 28.39 -29.32 9.03
CA MET A 280 27.22 -28.94 8.26
C MET A 280 26.06 -28.45 9.13
N GLN A 281 25.84 -29.02 10.31
CA GLN A 281 24.85 -28.51 11.27
C GLN A 281 25.20 -27.12 11.79
N GLU A 282 26.48 -26.84 12.04
CA GLU A 282 26.96 -25.53 12.46
C GLU A 282 26.76 -24.48 11.37
N ILE A 283 27.10 -24.81 10.12
CA ILE A 283 26.88 -23.94 8.96
C ILE A 283 25.39 -23.63 8.81
N VAL A 284 24.51 -24.63 8.81
CA VAL A 284 23.06 -24.39 8.71
C VAL A 284 22.55 -23.58 9.90
N GLY A 285 23.11 -23.80 11.09
CA GLY A 285 22.82 -22.99 12.28
C GLY A 285 23.24 -21.52 12.14
N SER A 286 24.40 -21.26 11.53
CA SER A 286 24.86 -19.89 11.23
C SER A 286 23.99 -19.22 10.16
N GLN A 287 23.60 -19.97 9.13
CA GLN A 287 22.70 -19.52 8.07
C GLN A 287 21.31 -19.18 8.61
N TYR A 288 20.81 -19.95 9.59
CA TYR A 288 19.56 -19.62 10.29
C TYR A 288 19.64 -18.27 11.00
N LYS A 289 20.73 -18.00 11.75
CA LYS A 289 20.91 -16.72 12.45
C LYS A 289 21.00 -15.55 11.47
N LEU A 290 21.75 -15.73 10.39
CA LEU A 290 21.88 -14.73 9.33
C LEU A 290 20.53 -14.49 8.64
N ALA A 291 19.77 -15.54 8.32
CA ALA A 291 18.45 -15.45 7.73
C ALA A 291 17.42 -14.74 8.64
N ASP A 292 17.48 -14.95 9.96
CA ASP A 292 16.62 -14.24 10.91
C ASP A 292 16.94 -12.74 10.92
N GLN A 293 18.22 -12.37 10.88
CA GLN A 293 18.64 -10.98 10.82
C GLN A 293 18.27 -10.33 9.47
N ASP A 294 18.65 -10.96 8.36
CA ASP A 294 18.39 -10.46 7.00
C ASP A 294 16.90 -10.26 6.74
N SER A 295 16.07 -11.23 7.16
CA SER A 295 14.62 -11.13 6.98
C SER A 295 14.00 -10.01 7.82
N LYS A 296 14.52 -9.75 9.03
CA LYS A 296 14.10 -8.60 9.84
C LYS A 296 14.50 -7.28 9.19
N ASP A 297 15.73 -7.19 8.68
CA ASP A 297 16.25 -5.99 8.06
C ASP A 297 15.50 -5.66 6.76
N ALA A 298 15.18 -6.66 5.94
CA ALA A 298 14.35 -6.51 4.75
C ALA A 298 12.93 -5.98 5.09
N ILE A 299 12.27 -6.59 6.08
CA ILE A 299 10.94 -6.14 6.53
C ILE A 299 11.01 -4.71 7.10
N TYR A 300 12.05 -4.39 7.86
CA TYR A 300 12.22 -3.07 8.45
C TYR A 300 12.51 -1.99 7.40
N TYR A 301 13.23 -2.33 6.34
CA TYR A 301 13.43 -1.46 5.18
C TYR A 301 12.10 -1.14 4.49
N GLU A 302 11.29 -2.15 4.19
CA GLU A 302 9.96 -1.95 3.58
C GLU A 302 9.03 -1.11 4.48
N LEU A 303 9.06 -1.35 5.80
CA LEU A 303 8.31 -0.55 6.76
C LEU A 303 8.76 0.92 6.78
N LYS A 304 10.06 1.17 6.76
CA LYS A 304 10.61 2.54 6.70
C LYS A 304 10.22 3.24 5.41
N LEU A 305 10.26 2.53 4.29
CA LEU A 305 9.87 3.06 2.98
C LEU A 305 8.38 3.43 2.99
N LEU A 306 7.53 2.58 3.59
CA LEU A 306 6.11 2.83 3.78
C LEU A 306 5.84 4.10 4.62
N ILE A 307 6.58 4.30 5.72
CA ILE A 307 6.51 5.52 6.54
C ILE A 307 6.98 6.75 5.77
N TYR A 308 8.08 6.64 5.02
CA TYR A 308 8.65 7.74 4.24
C TYR A 308 7.69 8.20 3.13
N VAL A 309 7.10 7.24 2.41
CA VAL A 309 6.13 7.51 1.35
C VAL A 309 4.84 8.13 1.92
N ALA A 310 4.33 7.63 3.05
CA ALA A 310 3.21 8.26 3.73
C ALA A 310 3.51 9.70 4.17
N SER A 311 4.68 9.93 4.79
CA SER A 311 5.08 11.25 5.30
C SER A 311 5.27 12.26 4.17
N THR A 312 5.93 11.86 3.08
CA THR A 312 6.13 12.72 1.90
C THR A 312 4.81 13.03 1.19
N TYR A 313 3.89 12.08 1.10
CA TYR A 313 2.55 12.34 0.57
C TYR A 313 1.75 13.32 1.42
N SER A 314 1.77 13.17 2.75
CA SER A 314 1.14 14.13 3.66
C SER A 314 1.73 15.53 3.50
N ALA A 315 3.05 15.66 3.42
CA ALA A 315 3.72 16.94 3.17
C ALA A 315 3.32 17.53 1.80
N ALA A 316 3.26 16.70 0.75
CA ALA A 316 2.85 17.12 -0.58
C ALA A 316 1.39 17.63 -0.61
N LEU A 317 0.48 16.98 0.12
CA LEU A 317 -0.91 17.46 0.25
C LEU A 317 -1.00 18.82 0.94
N VAL A 318 -0.24 19.04 2.01
CA VAL A 318 -0.18 20.35 2.69
C VAL A 318 0.36 21.42 1.76
N LEU A 319 1.43 21.13 1.02
CA LEU A 319 1.99 22.05 0.03
C LEU A 319 0.99 22.36 -1.09
N LEU A 320 0.27 21.36 -1.60
CA LEU A 320 -0.77 21.54 -2.61
C LEU A 320 -1.89 22.43 -2.08
N PHE A 321 -2.32 22.22 -0.83
CA PHE A 321 -3.30 23.08 -0.18
C PHE A 321 -2.82 24.54 -0.09
N CYS A 322 -1.61 24.78 0.40
CA CYS A 322 -1.05 26.12 0.58
C CYS A 322 -0.78 26.86 -0.75
N ILE A 323 -0.24 26.18 -1.75
CA ILE A 323 0.19 26.80 -3.02
C ILE A 323 -0.96 26.91 -4.01
N TYR A 324 -1.88 25.95 -4.04
CA TYR A 324 -2.91 25.88 -5.07
C TYR A 324 -4.29 26.27 -4.56
N TYR A 325 -4.69 25.75 -3.40
CA TYR A 325 -6.05 25.90 -2.89
C TYR A 325 -6.26 27.23 -2.14
N LEU A 326 -5.29 27.62 -1.31
CA LEU A 326 -5.34 28.84 -0.51
C LEU A 326 -5.37 30.13 -1.36
N PRO A 327 -4.49 30.34 -2.38
CA PRO A 327 -4.59 31.54 -3.21
C PRO A 327 -5.86 31.56 -4.07
N PHE A 328 -6.39 30.38 -4.42
CA PHE A 328 -7.67 30.29 -5.11
C PHE A 328 -8.82 30.75 -4.22
N LEU A 329 -8.89 30.27 -2.97
CA LEU A 329 -9.85 30.73 -1.97
C LEU A 329 -9.77 32.25 -1.75
N ARG A 330 -8.56 32.81 -1.65
CA ARG A 330 -8.37 34.26 -1.50
C ARG A 330 -8.95 35.07 -2.67
N LYS A 331 -8.68 34.65 -3.91
CA LYS A 331 -9.22 35.31 -5.12
C LYS A 331 -10.75 35.29 -5.15
N GLU A 332 -11.33 34.15 -4.78
CA GLU A 332 -12.78 34.00 -4.76
C GLU A 332 -13.41 34.86 -3.66
N LEU A 333 -12.80 34.92 -2.48
CA LEU A 333 -13.26 35.78 -1.37
C LEU A 333 -13.21 37.27 -1.74
N GLU A 334 -12.21 37.70 -2.52
CA GLU A 334 -12.13 39.05 -3.06
C GLU A 334 -13.26 39.35 -4.08
N ILE A 335 -13.59 38.39 -4.95
CA ILE A 335 -14.71 38.50 -5.91
C ILE A 335 -16.05 38.60 -5.16
N VAL A 336 -16.27 37.77 -4.12
CA VAL A 336 -17.45 37.87 -3.24
C VAL A 336 -17.53 39.28 -2.64
N GLY A 337 -16.42 39.78 -2.10
CA GLY A 337 -16.35 41.09 -1.46
C GLY A 337 -16.73 42.22 -2.43
N LYS A 338 -16.18 42.20 -3.64
CA LYS A 338 -16.52 43.16 -4.70
C LYS A 338 -17.99 43.11 -5.08
N LEU A 339 -18.57 41.92 -5.29
CA LEU A 339 -20.01 41.79 -5.57
C LEU A 339 -20.87 42.36 -4.44
N ARG A 340 -20.49 42.11 -3.17
CA ARG A 340 -21.21 42.64 -2.00
C ARG A 340 -21.18 44.17 -1.96
N THR A 341 -20.03 44.79 -2.24
CA THR A 341 -19.92 46.26 -2.31
C THR A 341 -20.75 46.85 -3.44
N LEU A 342 -20.77 46.19 -4.61
CA LEU A 342 -21.55 46.63 -5.77
C LEU A 342 -23.06 46.59 -5.48
N MET A 343 -23.52 45.56 -4.78
CA MET A 343 -24.90 45.48 -4.30
C MET A 343 -25.24 46.59 -3.30
N ALA A 344 -24.37 46.87 -2.33
CA ALA A 344 -24.60 47.95 -1.37
C ALA A 344 -24.73 49.31 -2.06
N VAL A 345 -23.96 49.56 -3.12
CA VAL A 345 -24.08 50.79 -3.93
C VAL A 345 -25.39 50.83 -4.73
N VAL A 346 -25.78 49.71 -5.35
CA VAL A 346 -27.04 49.64 -6.12
C VAL A 346 -28.26 49.83 -5.20
N CYS A 347 -28.25 49.24 -4.00
CA CYS A 347 -29.31 49.42 -3.01
C CYS A 347 -29.32 50.83 -2.40
N SER A 348 -28.17 51.40 -2.02
CA SER A 348 -28.13 52.75 -1.44
C SER A 348 -28.52 53.85 -2.43
N LYS A 349 -28.16 53.71 -3.72
CA LYS A 349 -28.62 54.64 -4.76
C LYS A 349 -30.09 54.49 -5.09
N LEU A 350 -30.70 53.34 -4.79
CA LEU A 350 -32.15 53.14 -4.89
C LEU A 350 -32.89 54.03 -3.89
N ASP A 351 -32.44 54.06 -2.64
CA ASP A 351 -33.06 54.83 -1.57
C ASP A 351 -32.89 56.34 -1.80
N GLN A 352 -31.69 56.78 -2.21
CA GLN A 352 -31.43 58.20 -2.52
C GLN A 352 -32.16 58.69 -3.79
N GLY A 353 -32.31 57.86 -4.81
CA GLY A 353 -33.09 58.18 -6.01
C GLY A 353 -34.58 58.34 -5.72
N ILE A 354 -35.12 57.58 -4.75
CA ILE A 354 -36.51 57.67 -4.31
C ILE A 354 -36.73 58.87 -3.39
N GLU A 355 -35.79 59.22 -2.52
CA GLU A 355 -35.90 60.41 -1.65
C GLU A 355 -35.75 61.71 -2.45
N SER A 356 -34.80 61.80 -3.38
CA SER A 356 -34.62 62.99 -4.23
C SER A 356 -35.80 63.23 -5.20
N ALA A 357 -36.56 62.20 -5.55
CA ALA A 357 -37.79 62.32 -6.34
C ALA A 357 -39.05 62.63 -5.51
N LYS A 358 -38.97 62.63 -4.18
CA LYS A 358 -40.08 62.97 -3.27
C LYS A 358 -40.06 64.41 -2.75
N PHE A 359 -38.95 65.12 -2.93
CA PHE A 359 -38.72 66.46 -2.35
C PHE A 359 -38.54 67.59 -3.38
N GLU A 360 -38.82 67.34 -4.67
CA GLU A 360 -38.92 68.34 -5.75
C GLU A 360 -40.19 68.06 -6.58
#